data_AF-A0A936PJ43-F1
#
_entry.id   AF-A0A936PJ43-F1
#
_cell.length_a   1.000
_cell.length_b   1.000
_cell.length_c   1.000
_cell.angle_alpha   90.00
_cell.angle_beta   90.00
_cell.angle_gamma   90.00
#
_symmetry.space_group_name_H-M   'P 1'
#
loop_
_entity.id
_entity.type
_entity.pdbx_description
1 polymer ?
#
loop_
_entity_poly.entity_id
_entity_poly.type
_entity_poly.pdbx_seq_one_letter_code
_entity_poly.pdbx_strand_id
1 'polypeptide(L)'
;MKHIFLFFFGIISLDIAAQTINQPGEVRTISYEQGKKGAPVADVRIKSKGLNEVRSTADGKFILPVKAEGGNIFTFEDVSRAGYEPVVPSREEFLSRKFAINPASGVTLILASNDQLFAERRRIEQKIRLEKEQEIADRESEILKLQAEVNKLQQLSENITDLTAKLTRMEEELQKFKDSYYSSDDLIRQEAQRLSKIDFQTIDSVQAVIVNLLKEGKGGEVVTIARNQLSADLWNKIMNDPGSIKRDMEQKRVELKQDSLLLDQAARQLKNMADGFAAKYQNDSAAFYLKKRMELDLNNYENIDEYALYITNYLASYDEALDYYLEIQTLFQKMQYHEYHVIATIIHNTGYVYSNMGNIDKAMEYYQQGLTLRTQIYESEHPDIACSYNNIGYLYDELGDYPQALKYHFLALGIGKLRRSSRCCLEHGDAQGDIVKSLDYYQKSLSIKEKAFNIFHPDVALAYHNIGNIYDTQGEYQKALEYLFIAEEIREKTLGFNHPDLAATYNNIAHVYSAQGYYEKATSFISKV
;
A
#
# COMPACT_ATOMS: atom_id res chain seq x y z
N MET A 1 -47.00 69.29 15.57
CA MET A 1 -46.23 68.78 16.72
C MET A 1 -46.54 67.30 16.91
N LYS A 2 -45.60 66.42 16.55
CA LYS A 2 -45.58 65.01 16.95
C LYS A 2 -44.12 64.61 17.20
N HIS A 3 -43.93 63.94 18.33
CA HIS A 3 -42.67 63.64 19.00
C HIS A 3 -41.79 62.64 18.25
N ILE A 4 -40.46 62.86 18.29
CA ILE A 4 -39.44 61.86 17.95
C ILE A 4 -38.89 61.32 19.27
N PHE A 5 -39.07 60.01 19.52
CA PHE A 5 -38.42 59.26 20.58
C PHE A 5 -37.14 58.64 20.01
N LEU A 6 -35.98 59.00 20.55
CA LEU A 6 -34.69 58.36 20.31
C LEU A 6 -34.51 57.26 21.36
N PHE A 7 -34.53 55.99 20.94
CA PHE A 7 -34.11 54.86 21.76
C PHE A 7 -32.70 54.45 21.36
N PHE A 8 -31.73 54.63 22.27
CA PHE A 8 -30.40 54.05 22.17
C PHE A 8 -30.50 52.54 22.45
N PHE A 9 -30.27 51.70 21.44
CA PHE A 9 -29.97 50.28 21.66
C PHE A 9 -28.45 50.12 21.79
N GLY A 10 -27.98 49.93 23.02
CA GLY A 10 -26.64 49.43 23.27
C GLY A 10 -26.57 47.96 22.86
N ILE A 11 -25.80 47.65 21.82
CA ILE A 11 -25.43 46.28 21.47
C ILE A 11 -24.39 45.85 22.50
N ILE A 12 -24.79 45.05 23.49
CA ILE A 12 -23.86 44.25 24.29
C ILE A 12 -23.48 43.07 23.40
N SER A 13 -22.36 43.19 22.68
CA SER A 13 -21.70 42.04 22.08
C SER A 13 -21.14 41.17 23.21
N LEU A 14 -21.87 40.10 23.55
CA LEU A 14 -21.31 38.99 24.30
C LEU A 14 -20.33 38.26 23.37
N ASP A 15 -19.06 38.63 23.44
CA ASP A 15 -17.98 37.75 22.97
C ASP A 15 -18.00 36.50 23.86
N ILE A 16 -18.61 35.43 23.36
CA ILE A 16 -18.47 34.10 23.97
C ILE A 16 -17.03 33.66 23.66
N ALA A 17 -16.13 33.86 24.62
CA ALA A 17 -14.76 33.40 24.48
C ALA A 17 -14.74 31.88 24.24
N ALA A 18 -14.08 31.45 23.17
CA ALA A 18 -13.81 30.04 22.85
C ALA A 18 -13.39 29.25 24.11
N GLN A 19 -14.16 28.25 24.51
CA GLN A 19 -13.74 27.37 25.59
C GLN A 19 -12.61 26.45 25.08
N THR A 20 -11.46 26.46 25.76
CA THR A 20 -10.37 25.53 25.48
C THR A 20 -10.62 24.22 26.21
N ILE A 21 -10.66 23.11 25.48
CA ILE A 21 -10.85 21.75 26.00
C ILE A 21 -9.54 20.99 25.90
N ASN A 22 -9.12 20.38 27.01
CA ASN A 22 -7.94 19.52 27.05
C ASN A 22 -8.30 18.13 26.52
N GLN A 23 -7.91 17.86 25.27
CA GLN A 23 -8.03 16.55 24.66
C GLN A 23 -6.86 15.67 25.14
N PRO A 24 -7.10 14.64 25.98
CA PRO A 24 -6.05 13.71 26.35
C PRO A 24 -5.67 12.83 25.16
N GLY A 25 -4.43 12.33 25.18
CA GLY A 25 -4.01 11.27 24.28
C GLY A 25 -2.83 10.47 24.84
N GLU A 26 -2.58 9.34 24.20
CA GLU A 26 -1.43 8.48 24.47
C GLU A 26 -0.71 8.10 23.19
N VAL A 27 0.60 7.91 23.29
CA VAL A 27 1.44 7.40 22.21
C VAL A 27 2.12 6.14 22.69
N ARG A 28 1.97 5.08 21.91
CA ARG A 28 2.57 3.78 22.21
C ARG A 28 3.15 3.15 20.96
N THR A 29 4.02 2.18 21.16
CA THR A 29 4.51 1.36 20.06
C THR A 29 3.38 0.49 19.52
N ILE A 30 3.55 0.02 18.29
CA ILE A 30 2.77 -1.10 17.75
C ILE A 30 2.92 -2.34 18.64
N SER A 31 1.85 -3.13 18.73
CA SER A 31 1.83 -4.45 19.35
C SER A 31 1.74 -5.53 18.28
N TYR A 32 2.71 -6.42 18.27
CA TYR A 32 2.77 -7.58 17.38
C TYR A 32 2.24 -8.87 18.01
N GLU A 33 1.81 -8.81 19.26
CA GLU A 33 1.39 -9.99 20.01
C GLU A 33 0.02 -9.77 20.66
N GLN A 34 -0.85 -10.77 20.54
CA GLN A 34 -2.18 -10.72 21.14
C GLN A 34 -2.09 -10.59 22.66
N GLY A 35 -2.85 -9.64 23.20
CA GLY A 35 -2.91 -9.38 24.65
C GLY A 35 -1.72 -8.60 25.22
N LYS A 36 -0.68 -8.30 24.44
CA LYS A 36 0.40 -7.39 24.86
C LYS A 36 0.11 -5.96 24.43
N LYS A 37 0.31 -4.99 25.33
CA LYS A 37 0.24 -3.56 25.00
C LYS A 37 1.61 -3.07 24.53
N GLY A 38 1.60 -2.22 23.50
CA GLY A 38 2.80 -1.53 23.06
C GLY A 38 3.38 -0.63 24.15
N ALA A 39 4.69 -0.46 24.15
CA ALA A 39 5.38 0.37 25.13
C ALA A 39 5.07 1.86 24.90
N PRO A 40 5.03 2.70 25.94
CA PRO A 40 4.86 4.14 25.77
C PRO A 40 6.00 4.75 24.95
N VAL A 41 5.68 5.75 24.13
CA VAL A 41 6.65 6.43 23.25
C VAL A 41 6.76 7.89 23.67
N ALA A 42 7.89 8.23 24.29
CA ALA A 42 8.20 9.59 24.75
C ALA A 42 8.67 10.51 23.62
N ASP A 43 8.59 11.82 23.86
CA ASP A 43 9.12 12.88 22.99
C ASP A 43 8.58 12.84 21.55
N VAL A 44 7.33 12.43 21.38
CA VAL A 44 6.63 12.49 20.10
C VAL A 44 6.09 13.90 19.94
N ARG A 45 6.50 14.59 18.88
CA ARG A 45 5.97 15.91 18.52
C ARG A 45 4.58 15.75 17.94
N ILE A 46 3.63 16.50 18.49
CA ILE A 46 2.24 16.44 18.10
C ILE A 46 1.78 17.88 17.92
N LYS A 47 1.33 18.20 16.71
CA LYS A 47 0.84 19.52 16.34
C LYS A 47 -0.55 19.38 15.75
N SER A 48 -1.45 20.27 16.14
CA SER A 48 -2.83 20.34 15.65
C SER A 48 -3.09 21.71 15.08
N LYS A 49 -4.00 21.80 14.10
CA LYS A 49 -4.24 23.02 13.34
C LYS A 49 -4.64 24.20 14.22
N GLY A 50 -3.87 25.29 14.11
CA GLY A 50 -4.08 26.52 14.89
C GLY A 50 -3.72 26.42 16.38
N LEU A 51 -3.00 25.37 16.80
CA LEU A 51 -2.60 25.12 18.19
C LEU A 51 -1.08 25.00 18.35
N ASN A 52 -0.61 25.15 19.59
CA ASN A 52 0.80 24.97 19.92
C ASN A 52 1.22 23.49 19.83
N GLU A 53 2.47 23.25 19.45
CA GLU A 53 3.09 21.92 19.51
C GLU A 53 3.12 21.42 20.96
N VAL A 54 2.80 20.13 21.14
CA VAL A 54 2.95 19.40 22.40
C VAL A 54 3.83 18.18 22.20
N ARG A 55 4.37 17.66 23.31
CA ARG A 55 5.22 16.46 23.32
C ARG A 55 4.67 15.41 24.26
N SER A 56 4.80 14.14 23.87
CA SER A 56 4.45 13.03 24.75
C SER A 56 5.46 12.90 25.90
N THR A 57 4.96 12.57 27.09
CA THR A 57 5.76 12.33 28.30
C THR A 57 6.47 10.98 28.25
N ALA A 58 7.30 10.67 29.26
CA ALA A 58 7.95 9.37 29.42
C ALA A 58 6.95 8.19 29.39
N ASP A 59 5.75 8.40 29.92
CA ASP A 59 4.65 7.42 29.94
C ASP A 59 3.80 7.45 28.66
N GLY A 60 4.26 8.16 27.62
CA GLY A 60 3.60 8.28 26.33
C GLY A 60 2.37 9.20 26.34
N LYS A 61 2.06 9.88 27.45
CA LYS A 61 0.84 10.71 27.55
C LYS A 61 1.06 12.11 26.97
N PHE A 62 0.02 12.70 26.41
CA PHE A 62 0.01 14.11 26.01
C PHE A 62 -1.38 14.71 26.22
N ILE A 63 -1.45 16.05 26.24
CA ILE A 63 -2.70 16.80 26.32
C ILE A 63 -2.67 17.86 25.22
N LEU A 64 -3.65 17.83 24.32
CA LEU A 64 -3.85 18.84 23.29
C LEU A 64 -4.90 19.86 23.76
N PRO A 65 -4.55 21.13 23.95
CA PRO A 65 -5.52 22.17 24.28
C PRO A 65 -6.24 22.63 23.01
N VAL A 66 -7.46 22.14 22.76
CA VAL A 66 -8.24 22.42 21.54
C VAL A 66 -9.34 23.44 21.81
N LYS A 67 -9.53 24.42 20.93
CA LYS A 67 -10.64 25.39 21.03
C LYS A 67 -11.94 24.76 20.51
N ALA A 68 -12.98 24.74 21.32
CA ALA A 68 -14.30 24.30 20.92
C ALA A 68 -15.11 25.47 20.33
N GLU A 69 -14.93 25.75 19.04
CA GLU A 69 -15.78 26.70 18.28
C GLU A 69 -16.34 26.01 17.03
N GLY A 70 -17.67 26.06 16.85
CA GLY A 70 -18.34 25.77 15.59
C GLY A 70 -18.22 24.35 15.01
N GLY A 71 -17.65 23.38 15.73
CA GLY A 71 -17.53 22.02 15.20
C GLY A 71 -17.07 20.91 16.14
N ASN A 72 -16.63 21.18 17.38
CA ASN A 72 -16.07 20.17 18.31
C ASN A 72 -15.13 19.15 17.64
N ILE A 73 -14.33 19.62 16.67
CA ILE A 73 -13.38 18.80 15.92
C ILE A 73 -12.02 19.48 15.86
N PHE A 74 -10.97 18.69 15.65
CA PHE A 74 -9.63 19.16 15.34
C PHE A 74 -8.96 18.26 14.30
N THR A 75 -7.91 18.76 13.68
CA THR A 75 -7.10 18.04 12.69
C THR A 75 -5.64 18.10 13.10
N PHE A 76 -4.89 17.01 12.94
CA PHE A 76 -3.45 17.04 13.18
C PHE A 76 -2.74 17.71 12.01
N GLU A 77 -1.66 18.43 12.30
CA GLU A 77 -0.72 18.99 11.31
C GLU A 77 0.59 18.20 11.28
N ASP A 78 1.01 17.62 12.41
CA ASP A 78 2.18 16.74 12.45
C ASP A 78 2.08 15.79 13.65
N VAL A 79 2.47 14.55 13.42
CA VAL A 79 2.75 13.55 14.45
C VAL A 79 4.08 12.92 14.06
N SER A 80 5.17 13.30 14.74
CA SER A 80 6.51 12.88 14.33
C SER A 80 7.47 12.63 15.49
N ARG A 81 8.28 11.58 15.31
CA ARG A 81 9.47 11.28 16.12
C ARG A 81 10.52 10.66 15.23
N ALA A 82 11.77 11.13 15.32
CA ALA A 82 12.86 10.59 14.51
C ALA A 82 13.03 9.08 14.76
N GLY A 83 13.16 8.30 13.68
CA GLY A 83 13.28 6.83 13.75
C GLY A 83 11.97 6.07 13.96
N TYR A 84 10.83 6.77 13.98
CA TYR A 84 9.50 6.16 14.11
C TYR A 84 8.59 6.55 12.95
N GLU A 85 7.67 5.63 12.62
CA GLU A 85 6.62 5.81 11.63
C GLU A 85 5.24 5.67 12.30
N PRO A 86 4.29 6.59 12.06
CA PRO A 86 2.90 6.40 12.46
C PRO A 86 2.28 5.23 11.71
N VAL A 87 1.59 4.36 12.45
CA VAL A 87 0.98 3.13 11.91
C VAL A 87 -0.52 3.32 11.74
N VAL A 88 -1.22 3.68 12.82
CA VAL A 88 -2.67 3.90 12.83
C VAL A 88 -3.04 5.08 13.74
N PRO A 89 -3.81 6.06 13.24
CA PRO A 89 -3.94 6.39 11.82
C PRO A 89 -2.59 6.48 11.10
N SER A 90 -2.55 6.25 9.78
CA SER A 90 -1.34 6.57 9.02
C SER A 90 -1.04 8.07 9.11
N ARG A 91 0.19 8.51 8.77
CA ARG A 91 0.51 9.95 8.74
C ARG A 91 -0.48 10.72 7.85
N GLU A 92 -0.83 10.16 6.70
CA GLU A 92 -1.80 10.72 5.75
C GLU A 92 -3.19 10.89 6.36
N GLU A 93 -3.68 9.84 7.01
CA GLU A 93 -4.97 9.88 7.70
C GLU A 93 -4.98 10.92 8.81
N PHE A 94 -3.89 11.12 9.54
CA PHE A 94 -3.84 12.15 10.57
C PHE A 94 -4.02 13.56 10.02
N LEU A 95 -3.44 13.85 8.85
CA LEU A 95 -3.46 15.18 8.24
C LEU A 95 -4.82 15.51 7.63
N SER A 96 -5.53 14.50 7.12
CA SER A 96 -6.81 14.68 6.43
C SER A 96 -8.03 14.47 7.32
N ARG A 97 -7.91 13.69 8.41
CA ARG A 97 -9.04 13.31 9.26
C ARG A 97 -9.42 14.38 10.28
N LYS A 98 -10.73 14.61 10.40
CA LYS A 98 -11.33 15.40 11.48
C LYS A 98 -11.59 14.51 12.69
N PHE A 99 -11.01 14.86 13.83
CA PHE A 99 -11.15 14.16 15.10
C PHE A 99 -12.11 14.91 16.01
N ALA A 100 -13.09 14.21 16.59
CA ALA A 100 -13.97 14.80 17.58
C ALA A 100 -13.20 15.11 18.87
N ILE A 101 -13.48 16.26 19.48
CA ILE A 101 -12.98 16.61 20.81
C ILE A 101 -13.79 15.80 21.83
N ASN A 102 -13.10 14.93 22.58
CA ASN A 102 -13.66 14.11 23.63
C ASN A 102 -12.69 13.97 24.83
N PRO A 103 -12.92 14.68 25.94
CA PRO A 103 -12.06 14.59 27.12
C PRO A 103 -12.20 13.25 27.88
N ALA A 104 -13.27 12.49 27.65
CA ALA A 104 -13.49 11.18 28.26
C ALA A 104 -12.82 10.04 27.47
N SER A 105 -12.59 10.23 26.18
CA SER A 105 -11.95 9.25 25.28
C SER A 105 -10.78 9.90 24.57
N GLY A 106 -9.56 9.62 25.04
CA GLY A 106 -8.34 10.16 24.47
C GLY A 106 -8.03 9.65 23.07
N VAL A 107 -7.14 10.35 22.36
CA VAL A 107 -6.60 9.87 21.08
C VAL A 107 -5.41 8.94 21.34
N THR A 108 -5.45 7.74 20.78
CA THR A 108 -4.31 6.82 20.79
C THR A 108 -3.55 6.95 19.48
N LEU A 109 -2.26 7.27 19.59
CA LEU A 109 -1.31 7.32 18.48
C LEU A 109 -0.44 6.06 18.54
N ILE A 110 -0.37 5.32 17.45
CA ILE A 110 0.44 4.10 17.36
C ILE A 110 1.61 4.37 16.44
N LEU A 111 2.82 4.27 16.98
CA LEU A 111 4.07 4.41 16.23
C LEU A 111 4.81 3.09 16.19
N ALA A 112 5.58 2.83 15.16
CA ALA A 112 6.54 1.74 15.13
C ALA A 112 7.93 2.31 14.86
N SER A 113 8.94 1.82 15.56
CA SER A 113 10.31 2.18 15.17
C SER A 113 10.62 1.55 13.81
N ASN A 114 11.45 2.21 13.01
CA ASN A 114 11.82 1.70 11.69
C ASN A 114 12.49 0.32 11.79
N ASP A 115 13.26 0.08 12.84
CA ASP A 115 13.90 -1.21 13.10
C ASP A 115 12.89 -2.31 13.43
N GLN A 116 11.85 -1.99 14.23
CA GLN A 116 10.76 -2.93 14.51
C GLN A 116 9.98 -3.29 13.24
N LEU A 117 9.64 -2.29 12.41
CA LEU A 117 8.96 -2.53 11.14
C LEU A 117 9.79 -3.39 10.21
N PHE A 118 11.09 -3.08 10.09
CA PHE A 118 12.00 -3.84 9.24
C PHE A 118 12.15 -5.29 9.72
N ALA A 119 12.35 -5.50 11.02
CA ALA A 119 12.49 -6.82 11.61
C ALA A 119 11.21 -7.66 11.45
N GLU A 120 10.04 -7.08 11.73
CA GLU A 120 8.76 -7.78 11.61
C GLU A 120 8.45 -8.11 10.15
N ARG A 121 8.68 -7.18 9.22
CA ARG A 121 8.53 -7.43 7.79
C ARG A 121 9.41 -8.59 7.33
N ARG A 122 10.70 -8.57 7.66
CA ARG A 122 11.65 -9.66 7.33
C ARG A 122 11.20 -11.01 7.89
N ARG A 123 10.72 -11.04 9.13
CA ARG A 123 10.17 -12.24 9.75
C ARG A 123 8.99 -12.79 8.95
N ILE A 124 8.03 -11.94 8.60
CA ILE A 124 6.85 -12.33 7.82
C ILE A 124 7.24 -12.84 6.43
N GLU A 125 8.13 -12.13 5.73
CA GLU A 125 8.63 -12.55 4.42
C GLU A 125 9.26 -13.94 4.47
N GLN A 126 10.11 -14.20 5.48
CA GLN A 126 10.73 -15.51 5.67
C GLN A 126 9.70 -16.61 5.93
N LYS A 127 8.69 -16.33 6.76
CA LYS A 127 7.63 -17.29 7.07
C LYS A 127 6.78 -17.64 5.86
N ILE A 128 6.34 -16.64 5.10
CA ILE A 128 5.57 -16.85 3.87
C ILE A 128 6.38 -17.68 2.85
N ARG A 129 7.68 -17.41 2.69
CA ARG A 129 8.55 -18.19 1.80
C ARG A 129 8.70 -19.64 2.26
N LEU A 130 8.99 -19.83 3.55
CA LEU A 130 9.19 -21.17 4.11
C LEU A 130 7.96 -22.06 3.93
N GLU A 131 6.76 -21.53 4.19
CA GLU A 131 5.51 -22.27 3.99
C GLU A 131 5.32 -22.69 2.52
N LYS A 132 5.69 -21.82 1.57
CA LYS A 132 5.60 -22.10 0.12
C LYS A 132 6.64 -23.10 -0.34
N GLU A 133 7.87 -23.00 0.16
CA GLU A 133 8.92 -23.98 -0.09
C GLU A 133 8.53 -25.36 0.44
N GLN A 134 7.86 -25.42 1.61
CA GLN A 134 7.30 -26.65 2.14
C GLN A 134 6.19 -27.21 1.24
N GLU A 135 5.26 -26.37 0.77
CA GLU A 135 4.20 -26.81 -0.17
C GLU A 135 4.79 -27.37 -1.48
N ILE A 136 5.86 -26.76 -2.01
CA ILE A 136 6.59 -27.27 -3.16
C ILE A 136 7.20 -28.64 -2.86
N ALA A 137 7.90 -28.78 -1.74
CA ALA A 137 8.55 -30.03 -1.36
C ALA A 137 7.55 -31.18 -1.15
N ASP A 138 6.38 -30.88 -0.56
CA ASP A 138 5.32 -31.86 -0.35
C ASP A 138 4.74 -32.36 -1.67
N ARG A 139 4.48 -31.45 -2.63
CA ARG A 139 4.02 -31.80 -3.99
C ARG A 139 5.06 -32.59 -4.77
N GLU A 140 6.34 -32.23 -4.68
CA GLU A 140 7.44 -32.99 -5.28
C GLU A 140 7.50 -34.42 -4.73
N SER A 141 7.31 -34.60 -3.42
CA SER A 141 7.28 -35.93 -2.80
C SER A 141 6.11 -36.77 -3.31
N GLU A 142 4.94 -36.18 -3.52
CA GLU A 142 3.77 -36.89 -4.06
C GLU A 142 3.99 -37.30 -5.52
N ILE A 143 4.55 -36.42 -6.34
CA ILE A 143 4.94 -36.72 -7.73
C ILE A 143 5.94 -37.89 -7.78
N LEU A 144 6.97 -37.88 -6.94
CA LEU A 144 7.95 -38.98 -6.86
C LEU A 144 7.29 -40.33 -6.51
N LYS A 145 6.32 -40.34 -5.59
CA LYS A 145 5.56 -41.55 -5.24
C LYS A 145 4.74 -42.06 -6.43
N LEU A 146 4.04 -41.18 -7.13
CA LEU A 146 3.26 -41.52 -8.32
C LEU A 146 4.13 -42.01 -9.47
N GLN A 147 5.28 -41.37 -9.71
CA GLN A 147 6.27 -41.82 -10.69
C GLN A 147 6.72 -43.26 -10.40
N ALA A 148 7.01 -43.58 -9.14
CA ALA A 148 7.38 -44.94 -8.74
C ALA A 148 6.24 -45.96 -8.98
N GLU A 149 4.99 -45.58 -8.72
CA GLU A 149 3.81 -46.43 -8.94
C GLU A 149 3.56 -46.67 -10.44
N VAL A 150 3.60 -45.62 -11.25
CA VAL A 150 3.52 -45.68 -12.73
C VAL A 150 4.58 -46.63 -13.27
N ASN A 151 5.84 -46.47 -12.87
CA ASN A 151 6.96 -47.32 -13.30
C ASN A 151 6.75 -48.80 -12.95
N LYS A 152 6.19 -49.10 -11.78
CA LYS A 152 5.86 -50.48 -11.36
C LYS A 152 4.74 -51.08 -12.22
N LEU A 153 3.69 -50.31 -12.50
CA LEU A 153 2.54 -50.77 -13.28
C LEU A 153 2.85 -50.88 -14.78
N GLN A 154 3.76 -50.05 -15.30
CA GLN A 154 4.25 -50.13 -16.68
C GLN A 154 4.88 -51.48 -17.01
N GLN A 155 5.43 -52.17 -16.01
CA GLN A 155 5.98 -53.52 -16.14
C GLN A 155 4.90 -54.62 -16.11
N LEU A 156 3.65 -54.29 -15.77
CA LEU A 156 2.61 -55.26 -15.40
C LEU A 156 1.37 -55.28 -16.34
N SER A 157 0.83 -54.16 -16.86
CA SER A 157 -0.34 -54.20 -17.78
C SER A 157 -0.82 -52.83 -18.36
N GLU A 158 -1.89 -52.91 -19.18
CA GLU A 158 -2.64 -51.86 -19.92
C GLU A 158 -3.34 -50.76 -19.09
N ASN A 159 -3.39 -50.83 -17.75
CA ASN A 159 -4.15 -49.87 -16.91
C ASN A 159 -3.36 -48.62 -16.48
N ILE A 160 -2.25 -48.29 -17.14
CA ILE A 160 -1.35 -47.18 -16.76
C ILE A 160 -1.92 -45.78 -17.08
N THR A 161 -2.89 -45.70 -18.00
CA THR A 161 -3.34 -44.44 -18.60
C THR A 161 -3.83 -43.40 -17.59
N ASP A 162 -4.61 -43.81 -16.57
CA ASP A 162 -5.18 -42.90 -15.57
C ASP A 162 -4.10 -42.34 -14.62
N LEU A 163 -3.20 -43.20 -14.12
CA LEU A 163 -2.09 -42.77 -13.27
C LEU A 163 -1.11 -41.86 -14.03
N THR A 164 -0.80 -42.18 -15.29
CA THR A 164 0.06 -41.31 -16.12
C THR A 164 -0.60 -39.95 -16.34
N ALA A 165 -1.90 -39.90 -16.64
CA ALA A 165 -2.63 -38.64 -16.78
C ALA A 165 -2.64 -37.82 -15.48
N LYS A 166 -2.85 -38.47 -14.33
CA LYS A 166 -2.77 -37.82 -13.02
C LYS A 166 -1.36 -37.26 -12.75
N LEU A 167 -0.32 -38.05 -13.02
CA LEU A 167 1.07 -37.64 -12.84
C LEU A 167 1.39 -36.40 -13.70
N THR A 168 1.11 -36.45 -15.00
CA THR A 168 1.36 -35.32 -15.91
C THR A 168 0.64 -34.06 -15.45
N ARG A 169 -0.64 -34.18 -15.06
CA ARG A 169 -1.40 -33.05 -14.52
C ARG A 169 -0.75 -32.45 -13.27
N MET A 170 -0.29 -33.28 -12.34
CA MET A 170 0.38 -32.81 -11.12
C MET A 170 1.73 -32.15 -11.41
N GLU A 171 2.51 -32.69 -12.35
CA GLU A 171 3.77 -32.08 -12.81
C GLU A 171 3.53 -30.69 -13.43
N GLU A 172 2.50 -30.56 -14.27
CA GLU A 172 2.10 -29.27 -14.84
C GLU A 172 1.61 -28.28 -13.76
N GLU A 173 0.78 -28.73 -12.81
CA GLU A 173 0.30 -27.90 -11.70
C GLU A 173 1.45 -27.44 -10.80
N LEU A 174 2.43 -28.30 -10.50
CA LEU A 174 3.63 -27.94 -9.74
C LEU A 174 4.49 -26.93 -10.50
N GLN A 175 4.68 -27.11 -11.80
CA GLN A 175 5.48 -26.19 -12.60
C GLN A 175 4.85 -24.78 -12.63
N LYS A 176 3.55 -24.69 -12.91
CA LYS A 176 2.80 -23.42 -12.86
C LYS A 176 2.91 -22.74 -11.49
N PHE A 177 2.83 -23.53 -10.41
CA PHE A 177 2.98 -23.01 -9.04
C PHE A 177 4.38 -22.45 -8.79
N LYS A 178 5.44 -23.15 -9.20
CA LYS A 178 6.82 -22.67 -9.07
C LYS A 178 7.06 -21.39 -9.85
N ASP A 179 6.58 -21.31 -11.09
CA ASP A 179 6.72 -20.12 -11.94
C ASP A 179 6.03 -18.90 -11.30
N SER A 180 4.83 -19.10 -10.74
CA SER A 180 4.11 -18.08 -9.98
C SER A 180 4.84 -17.69 -8.69
N TYR A 181 5.40 -18.65 -7.95
CA TYR A 181 6.15 -18.37 -6.72
C TYR A 181 7.41 -17.54 -6.99
N TYR A 182 8.28 -17.96 -7.92
CA TYR A 182 9.55 -17.27 -8.16
C TYR A 182 9.39 -15.90 -8.82
N SER A 183 8.25 -15.62 -9.43
CA SER A 183 7.89 -14.29 -9.95
C SER A 183 7.21 -13.38 -8.91
N SER A 184 6.91 -13.88 -7.71
CA SER A 184 6.08 -13.17 -6.71
C SER A 184 6.83 -12.39 -5.63
N ASP A 185 8.13 -12.14 -5.78
CA ASP A 185 8.96 -11.51 -4.73
C ASP A 185 8.40 -10.17 -4.25
N ASP A 186 8.00 -9.31 -5.18
CA ASP A 186 7.41 -8.01 -4.89
C ASP A 186 6.06 -8.14 -4.16
N LEU A 187 5.26 -9.16 -4.47
CA LEU A 187 4.00 -9.42 -3.80
C LEU A 187 4.20 -9.88 -2.35
N ILE A 188 5.17 -10.77 -2.10
CA ILE A 188 5.55 -11.18 -0.74
C ILE A 188 5.97 -9.95 0.07
N ARG A 189 6.78 -9.07 -0.52
CA ARG A 189 7.26 -7.84 0.12
C ARG A 189 6.12 -6.87 0.46
N GLN A 190 5.20 -6.65 -0.47
CA GLN A 190 4.05 -5.77 -0.27
C GLN A 190 3.14 -6.30 0.84
N GLU A 191 2.83 -7.60 0.81
CA GLU A 191 1.98 -8.22 1.82
C GLU A 191 2.64 -8.21 3.20
N ALA A 192 3.93 -8.54 3.28
CA ALA A 192 4.68 -8.45 4.53
C ALA A 192 4.74 -7.02 5.07
N GLN A 193 4.90 -6.02 4.19
CA GLN A 193 4.84 -4.61 4.59
C GLN A 193 3.46 -4.26 5.17
N ARG A 194 2.37 -4.68 4.51
CA ARG A 194 0.99 -4.47 4.99
C ARG A 194 0.78 -5.11 6.37
N LEU A 195 1.10 -6.39 6.51
CA LEU A 195 0.92 -7.16 7.75
C LEU A 195 1.82 -6.64 8.89
N SER A 196 3.03 -6.13 8.59
CA SER A 196 3.94 -5.55 9.59
C SER A 196 3.42 -4.26 10.23
N LYS A 197 2.39 -3.65 9.64
CA LYS A 197 1.73 -2.44 10.15
C LYS A 197 0.42 -2.73 10.87
N ILE A 198 0.06 -3.99 11.11
CA ILE A 198 -1.18 -4.31 11.84
C ILE A 198 -0.88 -4.38 13.34
N ASP A 199 -1.56 -3.51 14.10
CA ASP A 199 -1.51 -3.50 15.56
C ASP A 199 -2.54 -4.48 16.15
N PHE A 200 -2.08 -5.38 17.02
CA PHE A 200 -2.95 -6.40 17.62
C PHE A 200 -3.95 -5.85 18.64
N GLN A 201 -3.81 -4.61 19.11
CA GLN A 201 -4.81 -4.00 20.00
C GLN A 201 -5.90 -3.24 19.25
N THR A 202 -5.71 -2.95 17.96
CA THR A 202 -6.73 -2.28 17.14
C THR A 202 -7.70 -3.26 16.48
N ILE A 203 -7.46 -4.56 16.64
CA ILE A 203 -8.25 -5.63 16.03
C ILE A 203 -8.85 -6.54 17.10
N ASP A 204 -9.99 -7.17 16.78
CA ASP A 204 -10.62 -8.13 17.69
C ASP A 204 -9.87 -9.47 17.76
N SER A 205 -10.27 -10.33 18.68
CA SER A 205 -9.58 -11.61 18.92
C SER A 205 -9.62 -12.57 17.74
N VAL A 206 -10.65 -12.52 16.89
CA VAL A 206 -10.76 -13.38 15.71
C VAL A 206 -9.84 -12.87 14.63
N GLN A 207 -9.85 -11.56 14.38
CA GLN A 207 -8.97 -10.94 13.40
C GLN A 207 -7.50 -11.06 13.79
N ALA A 208 -7.16 -11.02 15.09
CA ALA A 208 -5.82 -11.31 15.58
C ALA A 208 -5.32 -12.70 15.18
N VAL A 209 -6.18 -13.73 15.27
CA VAL A 209 -5.84 -15.09 14.84
C VAL A 209 -5.59 -15.12 13.33
N ILE A 210 -6.46 -14.49 12.54
CA ILE A 210 -6.36 -14.45 11.07
C ILE A 210 -5.08 -13.74 10.63
N VAL A 211 -4.80 -12.56 11.17
CA VAL A 211 -3.58 -11.80 10.87
C VAL A 211 -2.34 -12.61 11.24
N ASN A 212 -2.35 -13.30 12.38
CA ASN A 212 -1.22 -14.15 12.78
C ASN A 212 -1.01 -15.31 11.80
N LEU A 213 -2.07 -15.95 11.31
CA LEU A 213 -1.96 -17.01 10.31
C LEU A 213 -1.42 -16.48 8.97
N LEU A 214 -1.88 -15.31 8.52
CA LEU A 214 -1.36 -14.65 7.33
C LEU A 214 0.13 -14.33 7.48
N LYS A 215 0.55 -13.80 8.63
CA LYS A 215 1.96 -13.53 8.95
C LYS A 215 2.84 -14.79 8.93
N GLU A 216 2.26 -15.94 9.26
CA GLU A 216 2.93 -17.24 9.22
C GLU A 216 2.77 -17.95 7.87
N GLY A 217 2.18 -17.32 6.85
CA GLY A 217 2.01 -17.88 5.50
C GLY A 217 0.84 -18.86 5.35
N LYS A 218 0.06 -19.09 6.41
CA LYS A 218 -0.98 -20.13 6.52
C LYS A 218 -2.32 -19.70 5.92
N GLY A 219 -2.32 -19.25 4.67
CA GLY A 219 -3.52 -18.76 3.98
C GLY A 219 -4.65 -19.80 3.89
N GLY A 220 -4.33 -21.09 3.78
CA GLY A 220 -5.33 -22.17 3.75
C GLY A 220 -6.10 -22.33 5.07
N GLU A 221 -5.42 -22.13 6.20
CA GLU A 221 -6.05 -22.15 7.54
C GLU A 221 -7.00 -20.96 7.70
N VAL A 222 -6.63 -19.79 7.16
CA VAL A 222 -7.48 -18.59 7.14
C VAL A 222 -8.77 -18.85 6.40
N VAL A 223 -8.70 -19.42 5.18
CA VAL A 223 -9.90 -19.76 4.39
C VAL A 223 -10.80 -20.72 5.17
N THR A 224 -10.22 -21.72 5.83
CA THR A 224 -10.97 -22.71 6.62
C THR A 224 -11.69 -22.07 7.81
N ILE A 225 -11.00 -21.23 8.58
CA ILE A 225 -11.57 -20.52 9.72
C ILE A 225 -12.70 -19.59 9.26
N ALA A 226 -12.46 -18.80 8.22
CA ALA A 226 -13.44 -17.85 7.71
C ALA A 226 -14.69 -18.56 7.16
N ARG A 227 -14.52 -19.69 6.46
CA ARG A 227 -15.63 -20.50 5.97
C ARG A 227 -16.47 -21.10 7.11
N ASN A 228 -15.82 -21.58 8.17
CA ASN A 228 -16.46 -22.22 9.30
C ASN A 228 -17.27 -21.24 10.18
N GLN A 229 -17.00 -19.93 10.06
CA GLN A 229 -17.77 -18.90 10.73
C GLN A 229 -19.10 -18.57 10.03
N LEU A 230 -19.36 -19.13 8.83
CA LEU A 230 -20.60 -18.97 8.10
C LEU A 230 -21.47 -20.22 8.20
N SER A 231 -22.74 -20.05 8.57
CA SER A 231 -23.73 -21.13 8.53
C SER A 231 -23.93 -21.63 7.09
N ALA A 232 -24.38 -22.88 6.93
CA ALA A 232 -24.65 -23.45 5.61
C ALA A 232 -25.70 -22.61 4.84
N ASP A 233 -26.74 -22.15 5.52
CA ASP A 233 -27.79 -21.33 4.92
C ASP A 233 -27.27 -19.97 4.44
N LEU A 234 -26.48 -19.29 5.29
CA LEU A 234 -25.89 -18.00 4.94
C LEU A 234 -24.90 -18.16 3.78
N TRP A 235 -24.07 -19.20 3.80
CA TRP A 235 -23.17 -19.52 2.70
C TRP A 235 -23.93 -19.71 1.38
N ASN A 236 -25.00 -20.50 1.40
CA ASN A 236 -25.81 -20.75 0.21
C ASN A 236 -26.47 -19.45 -0.30
N LYS A 237 -26.91 -18.56 0.58
CA LYS A 237 -27.40 -17.23 0.17
C LYS A 237 -26.31 -16.40 -0.49
N ILE A 238 -25.12 -16.31 0.12
CA ILE A 238 -23.98 -15.54 -0.41
C ILE A 238 -23.55 -16.05 -1.79
N MET A 239 -23.54 -17.36 -2.00
CA MET A 239 -23.06 -17.93 -3.27
C MET A 239 -24.07 -17.72 -4.42
N ASN A 240 -25.37 -17.75 -4.13
CA ASN A 240 -26.42 -17.73 -5.15
C ASN A 240 -27.03 -16.34 -5.41
N ASP A 241 -27.30 -15.56 -4.37
CA ASP A 241 -27.85 -14.19 -4.47
C ASP A 241 -27.40 -13.36 -3.26
N PRO A 242 -26.13 -12.91 -3.22
CA PRO A 242 -25.58 -12.17 -2.08
C PRO A 242 -26.36 -10.87 -1.80
N GLY A 243 -26.88 -10.20 -2.84
CA GLY A 243 -27.69 -8.99 -2.70
C GLY A 243 -29.03 -9.22 -2.00
N SER A 244 -29.53 -10.46 -1.94
CA SER A 244 -30.75 -10.79 -1.16
C SER A 244 -30.58 -10.48 0.31
N ILE A 245 -29.37 -10.63 0.85
CA ILE A 245 -29.09 -10.40 2.27
C ILE A 245 -29.40 -8.95 2.62
N LYS A 246 -28.88 -7.99 1.84
CA LYS A 246 -29.16 -6.57 2.05
C LYS A 246 -30.64 -6.23 1.89
N ARG A 247 -31.30 -6.76 0.85
CA ARG A 247 -32.74 -6.53 0.61
C ARG A 247 -33.61 -7.07 1.75
N ASP A 248 -33.32 -8.28 2.24
CA ASP A 248 -34.03 -8.90 3.37
C ASP A 248 -33.95 -8.00 4.61
N MET A 249 -32.78 -7.42 4.90
CA MET A 249 -32.59 -6.52 6.03
C MET A 249 -33.37 -5.21 5.89
N GLU A 250 -33.33 -4.58 4.71
CA GLU A 250 -34.03 -3.32 4.43
C GLU A 250 -35.54 -3.46 4.60
N GLN A 251 -36.10 -4.63 4.27
CA GLN A 251 -37.52 -4.94 4.44
C GLN A 251 -37.91 -5.17 5.91
N LYS A 252 -37.01 -5.70 6.74
CA LYS A 252 -37.27 -6.11 8.14
C LYS A 252 -37.08 -5.00 9.18
N ARG A 253 -37.16 -3.73 8.80
CA ARG A 253 -36.82 -2.45 9.48
C ARG A 253 -37.06 -2.28 11.02
N VAL A 254 -37.58 -3.26 11.75
CA VAL A 254 -37.74 -3.33 13.22
C VAL A 254 -36.59 -4.10 13.93
N GLU A 255 -35.81 -4.96 13.26
CA GLU A 255 -34.69 -5.75 13.85
C GLU A 255 -33.28 -5.14 13.59
N LEU A 256 -33.18 -3.80 13.54
CA LEU A 256 -32.10 -3.03 12.91
C LEU A 256 -30.64 -3.25 13.39
N LYS A 257 -30.38 -3.83 14.57
CA LYS A 257 -28.99 -4.02 15.07
C LYS A 257 -28.40 -5.38 14.74
N GLN A 258 -29.21 -6.43 14.75
CA GLN A 258 -28.73 -7.80 14.63
C GLN A 258 -28.47 -8.18 13.16
N ASP A 259 -29.29 -7.65 12.26
CA ASP A 259 -29.17 -7.86 10.82
C ASP A 259 -27.98 -7.10 10.21
N SER A 260 -27.77 -5.81 10.58
CA SER A 260 -26.56 -5.05 10.15
C SER A 260 -25.26 -5.76 10.54
N LEU A 261 -25.22 -6.39 11.70
CA LEU A 261 -24.07 -7.17 12.16
C LEU A 261 -23.82 -8.40 11.28
N LEU A 262 -24.87 -9.00 10.72
CA LEU A 262 -24.78 -10.19 9.87
C LEU A 262 -24.15 -9.86 8.51
N LEU A 263 -24.54 -8.74 7.88
CA LEU A 263 -23.93 -8.27 6.63
C LEU A 263 -22.44 -7.98 6.83
N ASP A 264 -22.10 -7.26 7.89
CA ASP A 264 -20.71 -6.95 8.24
C ASP A 264 -19.90 -8.23 8.53
N GLN A 265 -20.51 -9.21 9.22
CA GLN A 265 -19.89 -10.51 9.44
C GLN A 265 -19.63 -11.24 8.12
N ALA A 266 -20.62 -11.31 7.23
CA ALA A 266 -20.49 -11.94 5.93
C ALA A 266 -19.39 -11.27 5.07
N ALA A 267 -19.40 -9.94 4.99
CA ALA A 267 -18.40 -9.16 4.28
C ALA A 267 -16.99 -9.39 4.83
N ARG A 268 -16.83 -9.39 6.17
CA ARG A 268 -15.56 -9.72 6.83
C ARG A 268 -15.08 -11.13 6.50
N GLN A 269 -15.95 -12.14 6.53
CA GLN A 269 -15.55 -13.50 6.19
C GLN A 269 -15.12 -13.65 4.74
N LEU A 270 -15.83 -12.99 3.80
CA LEU A 270 -15.45 -12.97 2.39
C LEU A 270 -14.11 -12.30 2.17
N LYS A 271 -13.83 -11.18 2.87
CA LYS A 271 -12.51 -10.54 2.85
C LYS A 271 -11.42 -11.48 3.39
N ASN A 272 -11.65 -12.12 4.53
CA ASN A 272 -10.68 -13.05 5.10
C ASN A 272 -10.40 -14.25 4.17
N MET A 273 -11.43 -14.79 3.49
CA MET A 273 -11.25 -15.82 2.47
C MET A 273 -10.42 -15.29 1.30
N ALA A 274 -10.74 -14.10 0.79
CA ALA A 274 -9.98 -13.47 -0.29
C ALA A 274 -8.50 -13.30 0.08
N ASP A 275 -8.21 -12.78 1.29
CA ASP A 275 -6.84 -12.61 1.79
C ASP A 275 -6.12 -13.97 1.93
N GLY A 276 -6.81 -15.01 2.40
CA GLY A 276 -6.26 -16.36 2.48
C GLY A 276 -5.90 -16.95 1.11
N PHE A 277 -6.73 -16.73 0.09
CA PHE A 277 -6.44 -17.15 -1.29
C PHE A 277 -5.35 -16.30 -1.95
N ALA A 278 -5.35 -14.98 -1.71
CA ALA A 278 -4.32 -14.08 -2.22
C ALA A 278 -2.94 -14.41 -1.63
N ALA A 279 -2.86 -14.76 -0.35
CA ALA A 279 -1.64 -15.23 0.29
C ALA A 279 -1.05 -16.48 -0.38
N LYS A 280 -1.89 -17.26 -1.06
CA LYS A 280 -1.54 -18.44 -1.85
C LYS A 280 -1.37 -18.17 -3.37
N TYR A 281 -1.42 -16.91 -3.81
CA TYR A 281 -1.42 -16.51 -5.23
C TYR A 281 -2.54 -17.13 -6.07
N GLN A 282 -3.64 -17.51 -5.43
CA GLN A 282 -4.83 -18.00 -6.11
C GLN A 282 -5.71 -16.80 -6.45
N ASN A 283 -5.21 -15.94 -7.35
CA ASN A 283 -5.78 -14.62 -7.63
C ASN A 283 -7.22 -14.70 -8.15
N ASP A 284 -7.55 -15.70 -8.97
CA ASP A 284 -8.92 -15.93 -9.44
C ASP A 284 -9.88 -16.21 -8.27
N SER A 285 -9.44 -17.02 -7.31
CA SER A 285 -10.22 -17.34 -6.12
C SER A 285 -10.37 -16.13 -5.21
N ALA A 286 -9.29 -15.37 -5.00
CA ALA A 286 -9.34 -14.14 -4.21
C ALA A 286 -10.31 -13.12 -4.84
N ALA A 287 -10.21 -12.89 -6.15
CA ALA A 287 -11.11 -12.02 -6.89
C ALA A 287 -12.57 -12.49 -6.80
N PHE A 288 -12.83 -13.80 -6.89
CA PHE A 288 -14.17 -14.36 -6.71
C PHE A 288 -14.79 -13.95 -5.36
N TYR A 289 -14.04 -14.07 -4.25
CA TYR A 289 -14.58 -13.71 -2.93
C TYR A 289 -14.71 -12.20 -2.73
N LEU A 290 -13.81 -11.40 -3.30
CA LEU A 290 -13.95 -9.93 -3.32
C LEU A 290 -15.19 -9.51 -4.11
N LYS A 291 -15.45 -10.12 -5.26
CA LYS A 291 -16.67 -9.90 -6.05
C LYS A 291 -17.91 -10.23 -5.22
N LYS A 292 -17.93 -11.39 -4.55
CA LYS A 292 -19.05 -11.78 -3.67
C LYS A 292 -19.26 -10.77 -2.54
N ARG A 293 -18.19 -10.22 -1.96
CA ARG A 293 -18.27 -9.19 -0.93
C ARG A 293 -18.84 -7.89 -1.48
N MET A 294 -18.41 -7.47 -2.65
CA MET A 294 -18.95 -6.29 -3.34
C MET A 294 -20.45 -6.46 -3.64
N GLU A 295 -20.87 -7.62 -4.13
CA GLU A 295 -22.27 -7.92 -4.43
C GLU A 295 -23.20 -7.93 -3.19
N LEU A 296 -22.65 -8.03 -1.97
CA LEU A 296 -23.42 -7.85 -0.72
C LEU A 296 -23.97 -6.43 -0.59
N ASP A 297 -23.18 -5.43 -1.02
CA ASP A 297 -23.56 -4.03 -0.95
C ASP A 297 -22.93 -3.22 -2.11
N LEU A 298 -23.70 -3.10 -3.19
CA LEU A 298 -23.33 -2.30 -4.37
C LEU A 298 -23.33 -0.79 -4.12
N ASN A 299 -23.71 -0.32 -2.93
CA ASN A 299 -23.57 1.09 -2.55
C ASN A 299 -22.32 1.33 -1.70
N ASN A 300 -21.61 0.27 -1.28
CA ASN A 300 -20.35 0.38 -0.57
C ASN A 300 -19.19 0.53 -1.57
N TYR A 301 -18.82 1.77 -1.84
CA TYR A 301 -17.76 2.10 -2.80
C TYR A 301 -16.40 1.51 -2.42
N GLU A 302 -16.09 1.33 -1.13
CA GLU A 302 -14.81 0.76 -0.70
C GLU A 302 -14.69 -0.70 -1.17
N ASN A 303 -15.78 -1.47 -1.08
CA ASN A 303 -15.79 -2.85 -1.55
C ASN A 303 -15.65 -2.93 -3.09
N ILE A 304 -16.27 -1.99 -3.81
CA ILE A 304 -16.19 -1.94 -5.27
C ILE A 304 -14.78 -1.52 -5.71
N ASP A 305 -14.22 -0.46 -5.10
CA ASP A 305 -12.86 0.02 -5.36
C ASP A 305 -11.84 -1.08 -5.09
N GLU A 306 -11.96 -1.79 -3.96
CA GLU A 306 -11.09 -2.91 -3.62
C GLU A 306 -11.15 -4.03 -4.66
N TYR A 307 -12.34 -4.42 -5.12
CA TYR A 307 -12.48 -5.43 -6.16
C TYR A 307 -11.92 -4.96 -7.50
N ALA A 308 -12.31 -3.77 -7.97
CA ALA A 308 -11.89 -3.21 -9.25
C ALA A 308 -10.36 -3.02 -9.31
N LEU A 309 -9.75 -2.51 -8.23
CA LEU A 309 -8.31 -2.39 -8.12
C LEU A 309 -7.62 -3.76 -8.09
N TYR A 310 -8.20 -4.75 -7.40
CA TYR A 310 -7.65 -6.11 -7.36
C TYR A 310 -7.59 -6.74 -8.75
N ILE A 311 -8.70 -6.73 -9.49
CA ILE A 311 -8.73 -7.35 -10.83
C ILE A 311 -7.88 -6.58 -11.85
N THR A 312 -7.68 -5.27 -11.66
CA THR A 312 -6.72 -4.47 -12.43
C THR A 312 -5.29 -4.96 -12.20
N ASN A 313 -4.87 -5.07 -10.93
CA ASN A 313 -3.49 -5.38 -10.57
C ASN A 313 -3.11 -6.84 -10.81
N TYR A 314 -4.04 -7.77 -10.57
CA TYR A 314 -3.72 -9.19 -10.45
C TYR A 314 -4.28 -10.04 -11.60
N LEU A 315 -5.34 -9.58 -12.27
CA LEU A 315 -6.00 -10.32 -13.35
C LEU A 315 -5.96 -9.58 -14.69
N ALA A 316 -5.41 -8.37 -14.74
CA ALA A 316 -5.42 -7.49 -15.91
C ALA A 316 -6.80 -7.34 -16.57
N SER A 317 -7.88 -7.43 -15.76
CA SER A 317 -9.27 -7.39 -16.23
C SER A 317 -9.77 -5.93 -16.27
N TYR A 318 -9.17 -5.14 -17.16
CA TYR A 318 -9.35 -3.69 -17.19
C TYR A 318 -10.75 -3.24 -17.59
N ASP A 319 -11.37 -3.90 -18.58
CA ASP A 319 -12.71 -3.54 -19.04
C ASP A 319 -13.75 -3.73 -17.91
N GLU A 320 -13.67 -4.86 -17.19
CA GLU A 320 -14.55 -5.12 -16.04
C GLU A 320 -14.32 -4.09 -14.92
N ALA A 321 -13.06 -3.77 -14.59
CA ALA A 321 -12.75 -2.77 -13.58
C ALA A 321 -13.31 -1.38 -13.94
N LEU A 322 -13.21 -1.02 -15.23
CA LEU A 322 -13.69 0.26 -15.73
C LEU A 322 -15.22 0.37 -15.66
N ASP A 323 -15.95 -0.70 -16.02
CA ASP A 323 -17.41 -0.74 -15.91
C ASP A 323 -17.88 -0.39 -14.49
N TYR A 324 -17.24 -0.98 -13.47
CA TYR A 324 -17.56 -0.69 -12.07
C TYR A 324 -17.24 0.76 -11.67
N TYR A 325 -16.07 1.29 -12.05
CA TYR A 325 -15.72 2.67 -11.73
C TYR A 325 -16.67 3.69 -12.38
N LEU A 326 -17.08 3.45 -13.63
CA LEU A 326 -18.02 4.32 -14.34
C LEU A 326 -19.43 4.25 -13.73
N GLU A 327 -19.85 3.07 -13.27
CA GLU A 327 -21.12 2.90 -12.55
C GLU A 327 -21.13 3.69 -11.24
N ILE A 328 -20.08 3.57 -10.41
CA ILE A 328 -19.93 4.32 -9.16
C ILE A 328 -19.99 5.83 -9.40
N GLN A 329 -19.27 6.33 -10.41
CA GLN A 329 -19.28 7.76 -10.74
C GLN A 329 -20.69 8.24 -11.10
N THR A 330 -21.44 7.45 -11.87
CA THR A 330 -22.83 7.74 -12.21
C THR A 330 -23.73 7.78 -10.97
N LEU A 331 -23.50 6.88 -10.01
CA LEU A 331 -24.22 6.85 -8.74
C LEU A 331 -23.94 8.09 -7.88
N PHE A 332 -22.67 8.51 -7.76
CA PHE A 332 -22.31 9.73 -7.02
C PHE A 332 -22.96 10.99 -7.60
N GLN A 333 -23.02 11.11 -8.92
CA GLN A 333 -23.72 12.21 -9.58
C GLN A 333 -25.21 12.24 -9.27
N LYS A 334 -25.88 11.07 -9.27
CA LYS A 334 -27.33 10.96 -9.00
C LYS A 334 -27.68 11.24 -7.54
N MET A 335 -26.85 10.79 -6.61
CA MET A 335 -27.13 10.87 -5.17
C MET A 335 -26.73 12.20 -4.53
N GLN A 336 -26.17 13.15 -5.30
CA GLN A 336 -25.61 14.41 -4.77
C GLN A 336 -24.65 14.12 -3.60
N TYR A 337 -23.79 13.12 -3.73
CA TYR A 337 -22.83 12.77 -2.67
C TYR A 337 -21.82 13.90 -2.48
N HIS A 338 -21.59 14.31 -1.23
CA HIS A 338 -20.69 15.43 -0.87
C HIS A 338 -19.31 14.94 -0.38
N GLU A 339 -18.99 13.66 -0.56
CA GLU A 339 -17.69 13.08 -0.19
C GLU A 339 -16.68 13.27 -1.33
N TYR A 340 -16.28 14.51 -1.55
CA TYR A 340 -15.38 14.89 -2.64
C TYR A 340 -14.05 14.11 -2.66
N HIS A 341 -13.56 13.66 -1.49
CA HIS A 341 -12.34 12.85 -1.38
C HIS A 341 -12.49 11.47 -2.03
N VAL A 342 -13.63 10.79 -1.79
CA VAL A 342 -13.95 9.49 -2.40
C VAL A 342 -14.05 9.61 -3.92
N ILE A 343 -14.77 10.63 -4.39
CA ILE A 343 -14.95 10.91 -5.81
C ILE A 343 -13.57 11.10 -6.47
N ALA A 344 -12.68 11.85 -5.83
CA ALA A 344 -11.33 12.08 -6.34
C ALA A 344 -10.49 10.80 -6.43
N THR A 345 -10.61 9.88 -5.45
CA THR A 345 -9.95 8.57 -5.48
C THR A 345 -10.48 7.70 -6.61
N ILE A 346 -11.80 7.60 -6.79
CA ILE A 346 -12.41 6.81 -7.86
C ILE A 346 -12.00 7.35 -9.24
N ILE A 347 -12.01 8.67 -9.44
CA ILE A 347 -11.55 9.30 -10.68
C ILE A 347 -10.07 9.00 -10.94
N HIS A 348 -9.23 9.09 -9.90
CA HIS A 348 -7.82 8.75 -10.00
C HIS A 348 -7.60 7.27 -10.38
N ASN A 349 -8.29 6.34 -9.73
CA ASN A 349 -8.18 4.91 -10.00
C ASN A 349 -8.72 4.56 -11.40
N THR A 350 -9.72 5.30 -11.90
CA THR A 350 -10.17 5.19 -13.30
C THR A 350 -9.04 5.55 -14.28
N GLY A 351 -8.29 6.63 -14.00
CA GLY A 351 -7.08 6.98 -14.75
C GLY A 351 -6.01 5.88 -14.68
N TYR A 352 -5.86 5.21 -13.54
CA TYR A 352 -4.96 4.08 -13.36
C TYR A 352 -5.35 2.87 -14.23
N VAL A 353 -6.64 2.55 -14.33
CA VAL A 353 -7.11 1.49 -15.24
C VAL A 353 -6.77 1.84 -16.70
N TYR A 354 -7.09 3.06 -17.16
CA TYR A 354 -6.77 3.49 -18.52
C TYR A 354 -5.26 3.50 -18.82
N SER A 355 -4.42 3.84 -17.83
CA SER A 355 -2.96 3.78 -17.96
C SER A 355 -2.50 2.34 -18.19
N ASN A 356 -3.01 1.37 -17.42
CA ASN A 356 -2.67 -0.04 -17.62
C ASN A 356 -3.22 -0.62 -18.95
N MET A 357 -4.27 -0.03 -19.51
CA MET A 357 -4.76 -0.34 -20.87
C MET A 357 -3.90 0.30 -21.99
N GLY A 358 -2.95 1.17 -21.65
CA GLY A 358 -2.16 1.94 -22.62
C GLY A 358 -2.92 3.12 -23.25
N ASN A 359 -4.09 3.49 -22.72
CA ASN A 359 -4.85 4.65 -23.20
C ASN A 359 -4.41 5.92 -22.46
N ILE A 360 -3.27 6.46 -22.91
CA ILE A 360 -2.60 7.60 -22.27
C ILE A 360 -3.50 8.85 -22.25
N ASP A 361 -4.24 9.12 -23.33
CA ASP A 361 -5.12 10.30 -23.42
C ASP A 361 -6.19 10.29 -22.33
N LYS A 362 -6.88 9.15 -22.16
CA LYS A 362 -7.88 8.99 -21.12
C LYS A 362 -7.25 8.96 -19.73
N ALA A 363 -6.14 8.27 -19.55
CA ALA A 363 -5.44 8.27 -18.27
C ALA A 363 -5.06 9.69 -17.82
N MET A 364 -4.53 10.51 -18.73
CA MET A 364 -4.18 11.90 -18.49
C MET A 364 -5.41 12.74 -18.13
N GLU A 365 -6.50 12.58 -18.87
CA GLU A 365 -7.79 13.24 -18.60
C GLU A 365 -8.25 12.98 -17.16
N TYR A 366 -8.34 11.70 -16.76
CA TYR A 366 -8.80 11.32 -15.43
C TYR A 366 -7.84 11.72 -14.32
N TYR A 367 -6.51 11.57 -14.51
CA TYR A 367 -5.55 12.02 -13.50
C TYR A 367 -5.57 13.54 -13.28
N GLN A 368 -5.74 14.35 -14.34
CA GLN A 368 -5.88 15.80 -14.21
C GLN A 368 -7.18 16.20 -13.52
N GLN A 369 -8.29 15.51 -13.82
CA GLN A 369 -9.56 15.72 -13.11
C GLN A 369 -9.42 15.38 -11.61
N GLY A 370 -8.85 14.21 -11.30
CA GLY A 370 -8.63 13.79 -9.91
C GLY A 370 -7.69 14.72 -9.16
N LEU A 371 -6.61 15.18 -9.80
CA LEU A 371 -5.70 16.20 -9.26
C LEU A 371 -6.42 17.53 -8.97
N THR A 372 -7.28 17.97 -9.88
CA THR A 372 -8.06 19.21 -9.70
C THR A 372 -8.97 19.11 -8.47
N LEU A 373 -9.65 17.99 -8.28
CA LEU A 373 -10.47 17.77 -7.08
C LEU A 373 -9.60 17.69 -5.82
N ARG A 374 -8.50 16.93 -5.85
CA ARG A 374 -7.57 16.80 -4.72
C ARG A 374 -7.00 18.14 -4.27
N THR A 375 -6.66 19.04 -5.20
CA THR A 375 -6.16 20.39 -4.85
C THR A 375 -7.25 21.35 -4.32
N GLN A 376 -8.54 21.06 -4.56
CA GLN A 376 -9.65 21.80 -3.95
C GLN A 376 -9.99 21.31 -2.54
N ILE A 377 -9.81 20.01 -2.28
CA ILE A 377 -10.17 19.36 -1.03
C ILE A 377 -9.04 19.45 0.00
N TYR A 378 -7.82 19.24 -0.46
CA TYR A 378 -6.65 19.09 0.39
C TYR A 378 -5.72 20.30 0.33
N GLU A 379 -4.91 20.46 1.37
CA GLU A 379 -3.80 21.41 1.35
C GLU A 379 -2.72 20.97 0.35
N SER A 380 -1.89 21.91 -0.13
CA SER A 380 -0.92 21.65 -1.21
C SER A 380 0.03 20.48 -0.93
N GLU A 381 0.30 20.21 0.35
CA GLU A 381 1.23 19.18 0.81
C GLU A 381 0.56 17.80 1.04
N HIS A 382 -0.64 17.57 0.51
CA HIS A 382 -1.33 16.29 0.73
C HIS A 382 -0.78 15.15 -0.16
N PRO A 383 -0.51 13.95 0.40
CA PRO A 383 0.11 12.86 -0.37
C PRO A 383 -0.70 12.38 -1.58
N ASP A 384 -2.03 12.43 -1.55
CA ASP A 384 -2.85 12.15 -2.73
C ASP A 384 -2.55 13.08 -3.92
N ILE A 385 -2.17 14.34 -3.66
CA ILE A 385 -1.73 15.28 -4.70
C ILE A 385 -0.40 14.82 -5.28
N ALA A 386 0.54 14.38 -4.42
CA ALA A 386 1.80 13.79 -4.86
C ALA A 386 1.60 12.51 -5.68
N CYS A 387 0.69 11.62 -5.28
CA CYS A 387 0.32 10.42 -6.05
C CYS A 387 -0.20 10.80 -7.45
N SER A 388 -1.09 11.80 -7.55
CA SER A 388 -1.56 12.30 -8.84
C SER A 388 -0.42 12.84 -9.70
N TYR A 389 0.47 13.64 -9.13
CA TYR A 389 1.64 14.15 -9.86
C TYR A 389 2.56 13.03 -10.33
N ASN A 390 2.85 12.04 -9.48
CA ASN A 390 3.70 10.91 -9.85
C ASN A 390 3.12 10.11 -11.03
N ASN A 391 1.81 9.83 -11.01
CA ASN A 391 1.17 9.09 -12.09
C ASN A 391 1.08 9.90 -13.40
N ILE A 392 0.86 11.22 -13.32
CA ILE A 392 0.97 12.10 -14.49
C ILE A 392 2.40 12.13 -15.03
N GLY A 393 3.39 12.17 -14.13
CA GLY A 393 4.81 12.07 -14.49
C GLY A 393 5.11 10.78 -15.25
N TYR A 394 4.57 9.66 -14.78
CA TYR A 394 4.71 8.36 -15.44
C TYR A 394 4.09 8.34 -16.85
N LEU A 395 2.93 8.96 -17.05
CA LEU A 395 2.34 9.07 -18.40
C LEU A 395 3.21 9.90 -19.35
N TYR A 396 3.83 10.97 -18.85
CA TYR A 396 4.79 11.74 -19.67
C TYR A 396 6.07 10.96 -19.96
N ASP A 397 6.52 10.09 -19.03
CA ASP A 397 7.62 9.15 -19.30
C ASP A 397 7.24 8.19 -20.45
N GLU A 398 6.02 7.63 -20.43
CA GLU A 398 5.51 6.76 -21.50
C GLU A 398 5.39 7.47 -22.85
N LEU A 399 5.10 8.78 -22.85
CA LEU A 399 5.08 9.62 -24.05
C LEU A 399 6.47 10.07 -24.53
N GLY A 400 7.52 9.84 -23.74
CA GLY A 400 8.87 10.35 -24.00
C GLY A 400 9.06 11.84 -23.76
N ASP A 401 8.10 12.54 -23.13
CA ASP A 401 8.23 13.94 -22.71
C ASP A 401 8.88 14.01 -21.32
N TYR A 402 10.16 13.66 -21.28
CA TYR A 402 10.95 13.64 -20.06
C TYR A 402 10.99 15.00 -19.32
N PRO A 403 11.01 16.17 -20.00
CA PRO A 403 10.91 17.45 -19.31
C PRO A 403 9.63 17.62 -18.49
N GLN A 404 8.46 17.24 -19.02
CA GLN A 404 7.22 17.28 -18.25
C GLN A 404 7.16 16.17 -17.20
N ALA A 405 7.58 14.95 -17.54
CA ALA A 405 7.62 13.84 -16.59
C ALA A 405 8.38 14.22 -15.33
N LEU A 406 9.56 14.79 -15.53
CA LEU A 406 10.44 15.21 -14.47
C LEU A 406 9.87 16.36 -13.65
N LYS A 407 9.24 17.35 -14.29
CA LYS A 407 8.52 18.42 -13.58
C LYS A 407 7.47 17.83 -12.62
N TYR A 408 6.67 16.88 -13.08
CA TYR A 408 5.62 16.27 -12.28
C TYR A 408 6.18 15.37 -11.17
N HIS A 409 7.22 14.57 -11.44
CA HIS A 409 7.94 13.83 -10.41
C HIS A 409 8.54 14.76 -9.34
N PHE A 410 9.03 15.94 -9.72
CA PHE A 410 9.51 16.95 -8.76
C PHE A 410 8.39 17.56 -7.91
N LEU A 411 7.23 17.83 -8.51
CA LEU A 411 6.06 18.29 -7.77
C LEU A 411 5.62 17.24 -6.75
N ALA A 412 5.61 15.96 -7.13
CA ALA A 412 5.32 14.86 -6.22
C ALA A 412 6.34 14.78 -5.06
N LEU A 413 7.63 14.80 -5.39
CA LEU A 413 8.73 14.78 -4.41
C LEU A 413 8.71 15.97 -3.45
N GLY A 414 8.28 17.15 -3.92
CA GLY A 414 8.20 18.37 -3.13
C GLY A 414 7.16 18.30 -2.01
N ILE A 415 6.07 17.57 -2.24
CA ILE A 415 4.91 17.47 -1.34
C ILE A 415 5.08 16.38 -0.28
N GLY A 416 5.67 15.25 -0.65
CA GLY A 416 5.79 14.11 0.25
C GLY A 416 6.72 13.08 -0.33
N LYS A 417 7.52 12.47 0.55
CA LYS A 417 8.53 11.43 0.27
C LYS A 417 7.89 10.13 -0.27
N LEU A 418 7.22 10.19 -1.41
CA LEU A 418 6.65 9.04 -2.09
C LEU A 418 7.70 8.37 -3.00
N ARG A 419 7.59 7.05 -2.97
CA ARG A 419 8.51 6.00 -3.43
C ARG A 419 8.41 5.78 -4.93
N ARG A 420 9.56 5.40 -5.52
CA ARG A 420 9.77 4.93 -6.91
C ARG A 420 9.41 5.95 -8.03
N SER A 421 10.42 6.65 -8.54
CA SER A 421 10.55 6.95 -9.97
C SER A 421 11.96 7.42 -10.28
N SER A 422 12.81 6.52 -10.77
CA SER A 422 14.11 6.90 -11.32
C SER A 422 14.64 5.88 -12.33
N ARG A 423 13.78 5.25 -13.15
CA ARG A 423 14.25 4.31 -14.19
C ARG A 423 14.21 4.89 -15.61
N CYS A 424 13.50 5.99 -15.84
CA CYS A 424 13.19 6.47 -17.20
C CYS A 424 14.25 7.36 -17.87
N CYS A 425 15.39 7.67 -17.23
CA CYS A 425 16.39 8.56 -17.86
C CYS A 425 17.46 7.83 -18.71
N LEU A 426 17.37 6.51 -18.91
CA LEU A 426 18.46 5.76 -19.55
C LEU A 426 18.21 5.29 -20.99
N GLU A 427 17.02 5.44 -21.58
CA GLU A 427 16.78 4.75 -22.85
C GLU A 427 16.98 5.57 -24.12
N HIS A 428 16.77 6.89 -24.19
CA HIS A 428 16.99 7.60 -25.46
C HIS A 428 17.44 9.05 -25.24
N GLY A 429 18.75 9.29 -25.26
CA GLY A 429 19.33 10.63 -25.17
C GLY A 429 20.06 11.02 -26.46
N ASP A 430 19.46 11.92 -27.23
CA ASP A 430 20.22 12.77 -28.15
C ASP A 430 20.63 14.05 -27.42
N ALA A 431 21.93 14.37 -27.53
CA ALA A 431 22.62 15.63 -27.20
C ALA A 431 22.72 16.04 -25.71
N GLN A 432 23.97 15.96 -25.21
CA GLN A 432 24.64 16.61 -24.05
C GLN A 432 23.92 17.64 -23.15
N GLY A 433 22.91 18.39 -23.63
CA GLY A 433 22.11 19.31 -22.83
C GLY A 433 21.16 18.63 -21.83
N ASP A 434 20.67 17.42 -22.11
CA ASP A 434 19.76 16.70 -21.21
C ASP A 434 20.48 15.94 -20.09
N ILE A 435 21.73 15.52 -20.31
CA ILE A 435 22.53 14.81 -19.29
C ILE A 435 22.89 15.76 -18.13
N VAL A 436 23.21 17.03 -18.41
CA VAL A 436 23.56 18.02 -17.37
C VAL A 436 22.34 18.35 -16.51
N LYS A 437 21.16 18.49 -17.12
CA LYS A 437 19.91 18.69 -16.39
C LYS A 437 19.56 17.45 -15.56
N SER A 438 19.65 16.26 -16.15
CA SER A 438 19.44 14.98 -15.47
C SER A 438 20.30 14.89 -14.20
N LEU A 439 21.60 15.17 -14.28
CA LEU A 439 22.50 15.12 -13.12
C LEU A 439 22.09 16.07 -11.98
N ASP A 440 21.76 17.33 -12.29
CA ASP A 440 21.28 18.30 -11.29
C ASP A 440 19.99 17.81 -10.60
N TYR A 441 19.11 17.18 -11.36
CA TYR A 441 17.85 16.63 -10.87
C TYR A 441 18.06 15.39 -9.99
N TYR A 442 18.93 14.46 -10.38
CA TYR A 442 19.27 13.30 -9.56
C TYR A 442 19.99 13.71 -8.25
N GLN A 443 20.86 14.73 -8.30
CA GLN A 443 21.52 15.27 -7.11
C GLN A 443 20.52 15.93 -6.14
N LYS A 444 19.53 16.68 -6.66
CA LYS A 444 18.43 17.22 -5.86
C LYS A 444 17.57 16.11 -5.26
N SER A 445 17.21 15.10 -6.04
CA SER A 445 16.47 13.91 -5.58
C SER A 445 17.23 13.17 -4.48
N LEU A 446 18.53 12.98 -4.64
CA LEU A 446 19.40 12.38 -3.64
C LEU A 446 19.39 13.19 -2.33
N SER A 447 19.59 14.50 -2.40
CA SER A 447 19.57 15.37 -1.20
C SER A 447 18.25 15.28 -0.43
N ILE A 448 17.12 15.18 -1.14
CA ILE A 448 15.81 14.97 -0.54
C ILE A 448 15.73 13.58 0.08
N LYS A 449 16.12 12.52 -0.65
CA LYS A 449 16.09 11.12 -0.20
C LYS A 449 16.97 10.89 1.04
N GLU A 450 18.14 11.52 1.12
CA GLU A 450 19.04 11.47 2.28
C GLU A 450 18.47 12.18 3.51
N LYS A 451 17.78 13.31 3.33
CA LYS A 451 17.01 13.96 4.41
C LYS A 451 15.77 13.15 4.76
N ALA A 452 15.30 12.34 3.81
CA ALA A 452 14.02 11.71 3.88
C ALA A 452 14.02 10.38 4.61
N PHE A 453 15.04 9.59 4.32
CA PHE A 453 15.20 8.21 4.74
C PHE A 453 16.48 8.05 5.56
N ASN A 454 16.62 6.91 6.24
CA ASN A 454 17.93 6.44 6.68
C ASN A 454 18.83 6.25 5.44
N ILE A 455 20.13 6.54 5.55
CA ILE A 455 21.14 6.30 4.51
C ILE A 455 21.10 4.86 3.98
N PHE A 456 20.68 3.90 4.80
CA PHE A 456 20.48 2.50 4.42
C PHE A 456 19.06 2.23 3.90
N HIS A 457 18.51 3.05 3.01
CA HIS A 457 17.21 2.79 2.37
C HIS A 457 17.39 2.40 0.90
N PRO A 458 16.68 1.38 0.38
CA PRO A 458 16.83 0.94 -1.02
C PRO A 458 16.67 2.05 -2.07
N ASP A 459 15.80 3.05 -1.80
CA ASP A 459 15.61 4.21 -2.69
C ASP A 459 16.79 5.19 -2.70
N VAL A 460 17.52 5.30 -1.58
CA VAL A 460 18.77 6.07 -1.51
C VAL A 460 19.81 5.37 -2.38
N ALA A 461 19.90 4.04 -2.26
CA ALA A 461 20.77 3.21 -3.10
C ALA A 461 20.45 3.34 -4.59
N LEU A 462 19.17 3.36 -4.96
CA LEU A 462 18.74 3.56 -6.35
C LEU A 462 19.14 4.95 -6.88
N ALA A 463 19.03 6.00 -6.07
CA ALA A 463 19.48 7.33 -6.47
C ALA A 463 20.99 7.38 -6.72
N TYR A 464 21.79 6.80 -5.82
CA TYR A 464 23.23 6.64 -6.00
C TYR A 464 23.56 5.83 -7.26
N HIS A 465 22.89 4.70 -7.48
CA HIS A 465 23.09 3.84 -8.66
C HIS A 465 22.88 4.61 -9.97
N ASN A 466 21.82 5.40 -10.06
CA ASN A 466 21.49 6.15 -11.27
C ASN A 466 22.44 7.33 -11.52
N ILE A 467 22.89 8.03 -10.48
CA ILE A 467 23.94 9.05 -10.62
C ILE A 467 25.24 8.42 -11.13
N GLY A 468 25.56 7.22 -10.63
CA GLY A 468 26.67 6.43 -11.12
C GLY A 468 26.60 6.16 -12.62
N ASN A 469 25.44 5.70 -13.12
CA ASN A 469 25.23 5.47 -14.56
C ASN A 469 25.34 6.76 -15.38
N ILE A 470 24.88 7.90 -14.86
CA ILE A 470 25.02 9.18 -15.55
C ILE A 470 26.50 9.56 -15.70
N TYR A 471 27.30 9.41 -14.65
CA TYR A 471 28.74 9.65 -14.75
C TYR A 471 29.45 8.66 -15.68
N ASP A 472 29.01 7.41 -15.76
CA ASP A 472 29.53 6.43 -16.73
C ASP A 472 29.27 6.90 -18.17
N THR A 473 28.03 7.32 -18.48
CA THR A 473 27.68 7.87 -19.81
C THR A 473 28.42 9.16 -20.16
N GLN A 474 28.89 9.92 -19.16
CA GLN A 474 29.75 11.10 -19.33
C GLN A 474 31.24 10.76 -19.50
N GLY A 475 31.64 9.49 -19.36
CA GLY A 475 33.05 9.08 -19.34
C GLY A 475 33.79 9.43 -18.05
N GLU A 476 33.08 9.88 -17.02
CA GLU A 476 33.61 10.24 -15.70
C GLU A 476 33.65 8.99 -14.79
N TYR A 477 34.38 7.97 -15.25
CA TYR A 477 34.35 6.62 -14.67
C TYR A 477 34.69 6.55 -13.17
N GLN A 478 35.57 7.43 -12.68
CA GLN A 478 35.93 7.45 -11.26
C GLN A 478 34.75 7.90 -10.39
N LYS A 479 34.02 8.94 -10.81
CA LYS A 479 32.79 9.38 -10.13
C LYS A 479 31.70 8.33 -10.27
N ALA A 480 31.58 7.69 -11.43
CA ALA A 480 30.62 6.61 -11.63
C ALA A 480 30.80 5.50 -10.58
N LEU A 481 32.05 5.05 -10.38
CA LEU A 481 32.39 4.04 -9.38
C LEU A 481 32.10 4.51 -7.94
N GLU A 482 32.43 5.75 -7.58
CA GLU A 482 32.14 6.28 -6.24
C GLU A 482 30.66 6.16 -5.88
N TYR A 483 29.77 6.58 -6.78
CA TYR A 483 28.32 6.50 -6.55
C TYR A 483 27.80 5.06 -6.61
N LEU A 484 28.31 4.22 -7.51
CA LEU A 484 27.91 2.81 -7.61
C LEU A 484 28.33 2.00 -6.37
N PHE A 485 29.50 2.28 -5.79
CA PHE A 485 29.96 1.62 -4.55
C PHE A 485 29.12 1.99 -3.34
N ILE A 486 28.66 3.24 -3.24
CA ILE A 486 27.72 3.63 -2.18
C ILE A 486 26.38 2.89 -2.36
N ALA A 487 25.89 2.78 -3.60
CA ALA A 487 24.68 2.01 -3.90
C ALA A 487 24.84 0.51 -3.58
N GLU A 488 26.00 -0.09 -3.88
CA GLU A 488 26.36 -1.46 -3.51
C GLU A 488 26.26 -1.65 -2.00
N GLU A 489 26.97 -0.84 -1.22
CA GLU A 489 27.03 -0.98 0.24
C GLU A 489 25.64 -0.91 0.87
N ILE A 490 24.81 0.02 0.38
CA ILE A 490 23.43 0.16 0.87
C ILE A 490 22.60 -1.07 0.45
N ARG A 491 22.64 -1.50 -0.82
CA ARG A 491 21.85 -2.64 -1.32
C ARG A 491 22.26 -3.95 -0.65
N GLU A 492 23.54 -4.18 -0.43
CA GLU A 492 24.06 -5.36 0.26
C GLU A 492 23.53 -5.42 1.70
N LYS A 493 23.62 -4.31 2.45
CA LYS A 493 23.13 -4.23 3.84
C LYS A 493 21.61 -4.33 3.96
N THR A 494 20.85 -3.90 2.96
CA THR A 494 19.40 -3.73 3.05
C THR A 494 18.59 -4.83 2.38
N LEU A 495 19.07 -5.34 1.24
CA LEU A 495 18.36 -6.29 0.38
C LEU A 495 18.93 -7.70 0.47
N GLY A 496 20.18 -7.84 0.93
CA GLY A 496 20.91 -9.11 0.99
C GLY A 496 21.59 -9.48 -0.32
N PHE A 497 22.52 -10.44 -0.26
CA PHE A 497 23.47 -10.75 -1.33
C PHE A 497 22.85 -11.32 -2.63
N ASN A 498 21.63 -11.88 -2.58
CA ASN A 498 20.95 -12.50 -3.73
C ASN A 498 19.93 -11.56 -4.43
N HIS A 499 19.92 -10.27 -4.12
CA HIS A 499 18.90 -9.38 -4.65
C HIS A 499 19.19 -8.93 -6.10
N PRO A 500 18.20 -8.95 -7.03
CA PRO A 500 18.38 -8.49 -8.41
C PRO A 500 18.95 -7.07 -8.54
N ASP A 501 18.52 -6.14 -7.67
CA ASP A 501 19.07 -4.77 -7.68
C ASP A 501 20.55 -4.70 -7.28
N LEU A 502 21.03 -5.60 -6.42
CA LEU A 502 22.45 -5.67 -6.07
C LEU A 502 23.25 -6.24 -7.25
N ALA A 503 22.72 -7.28 -7.90
CA ALA A 503 23.28 -7.84 -9.13
C ALA A 503 23.35 -6.79 -10.26
N ALA A 504 22.33 -5.93 -10.40
CA ALA A 504 22.36 -4.81 -11.33
C ALA A 504 23.47 -3.79 -11.01
N THR A 505 23.73 -3.50 -9.73
CA THR A 505 24.87 -2.66 -9.34
C THR A 505 26.20 -3.32 -9.70
N TYR A 506 26.37 -4.61 -9.41
CA TYR A 506 27.59 -5.35 -9.76
C TYR A 506 27.87 -5.38 -11.26
N ASN A 507 26.83 -5.62 -12.07
CA ASN A 507 26.95 -5.55 -13.53
C ASN A 507 27.42 -4.17 -14.00
N ASN A 508 26.88 -3.08 -13.44
CA ASN A 508 27.28 -1.73 -13.84
C ASN A 508 28.68 -1.36 -13.34
N ILE A 509 29.09 -1.79 -12.14
CA ILE A 509 30.48 -1.63 -11.68
C ILE A 509 31.45 -2.38 -12.60
N ALA A 510 31.08 -3.60 -13.01
CA ALA A 510 31.88 -4.39 -13.94
C ALA A 510 31.98 -3.72 -15.32
N HIS A 511 30.87 -3.15 -15.81
CA HIS A 511 30.83 -2.37 -17.05
C HIS A 511 31.82 -1.19 -17.00
N VAL A 512 31.76 -0.39 -15.93
CA VAL A 512 32.65 0.78 -15.75
C VAL A 512 34.13 0.38 -15.66
N TYR A 513 34.45 -0.75 -15.01
CA TYR A 513 35.82 -1.27 -14.99
C TYR A 513 36.27 -1.79 -16.35
N SER A 514 35.38 -2.46 -17.10
CA SER A 514 35.67 -2.93 -18.45
C SER A 514 35.91 -1.75 -19.41
N ALA A 515 35.13 -0.67 -19.30
CA ALA A 515 35.31 0.54 -20.10
C ALA A 515 36.68 1.21 -19.88
N GLN A 516 37.27 1.03 -18.69
CA GLN A 516 38.62 1.51 -18.35
C GLN A 516 39.74 0.50 -18.66
N GLY A 517 39.42 -0.69 -19.16
CA GLY A 517 40.39 -1.76 -19.45
C GLY A 517 40.83 -2.58 -18.23
N TYR A 518 40.17 -2.44 -17.08
CA TYR A 518 40.46 -3.22 -15.86
C TYR A 518 39.69 -4.54 -15.82
N TYR A 519 39.97 -5.43 -16.77
CA TYR A 519 39.21 -6.67 -16.98
C TYR A 519 39.19 -7.61 -15.77
N GLU A 520 40.30 -7.75 -15.03
CA GLU A 520 40.35 -8.60 -13.83
C GLU A 520 39.37 -8.14 -12.75
N LYS A 521 39.23 -6.82 -12.56
CA LYS A 521 38.25 -6.24 -11.62
C LYS A 521 36.84 -6.44 -12.14
N ALA A 522 36.59 -6.22 -13.43
CA ALA A 522 35.28 -6.46 -14.03
C ALA A 522 34.82 -7.92 -13.86
N THR A 523 35.70 -8.89 -14.11
CA THR A 523 35.41 -10.32 -13.91
C THR A 523 35.10 -10.65 -12.45
N SER A 524 35.79 -10.03 -11.49
CA SER A 524 35.49 -10.21 -10.07
C SER A 524 34.07 -9.76 -9.70
N PHE A 525 33.56 -8.66 -10.27
CA PHE A 525 32.19 -8.20 -10.02
C PHE A 525 31.14 -9.01 -10.78
N ILE A 526 31.42 -9.45 -12.02
CA ILE A 526 30.54 -10.37 -12.76
C ILE A 526 30.36 -11.68 -12.01
N SER A 527 31.39 -12.19 -11.33
CA SER A 527 31.28 -13.43 -10.54
C SER A 527 30.39 -13.33 -9.30
N LYS A 528 29.94 -12.12 -8.94
CA LYS A 528 29.01 -11.86 -7.82
C LYS A 528 27.55 -11.70 -8.26
N VAL A 529 27.29 -11.73 -9.57
CA VAL A 529 25.96 -11.68 -10.21
C VAL A 529 25.46 -13.10 -10.37
#